data_AF-A0A9D6HTA0-F1
#
_entry.id   AF-A0A9D6HTA0-F1
#
_cell.length_a   1.000
_cell.length_b   1.000
_cell.length_c   1.000
_cell.angle_alpha   90.00
_cell.angle_beta   90.00
_cell.angle_gamma   90.00
#
_symmetry.space_group_name_H-M   'P 1'
#
loop_
_entity.id
_entity.type
_entity.pdbx_description
1 polymer ?
#
loop_
_entity_poly.entity_id
_entity_poly.type
_entity_poly.pdbx_seq_one_letter_code
_entity_poly.pdbx_strand_id
1 'polypeptide(L)'
;MWPDLSRSSEKILIVSPREPCGVAWLINCLLELGIKAYPFALEAIWQTLPSGHCRLTERGKTLRKWLPALSVREDFVFRTGVEVTWHHQWPERSLEKQPVIFFTRDPRSCLYSRYKREKPDLSFSEFLAFPDPYTLLNKADHLCLFHLCWMDFQDFKVFRFEDYKKDDQKTLREILDYAGLDADDKDLARATGASTFKSAAATEQAYRRKHPEDRELINRSGKISEWESDPQAAEAVSQIEHRCADLLQECGYGSRSLSLPKRSDYTRHFRFVPFFKAMHIDPDLYVSDESQIGVLADEVFEFAESLSEDLIRRAGLSGEDTALLLENLSSFCYAAHPSDHRPSLIFGKARYKPLKKNTNSRNVC
;
A
#
# COMPACT_ATOMS: atom_id res chain seq x y z
N MET A 1 -18.42 -2.30 -37.25
CA MET A 1 -19.59 -2.36 -36.35
C MET A 1 -19.12 -1.75 -35.05
N TRP A 2 -19.52 -0.52 -34.73
CA TRP A 2 -19.07 0.17 -33.53
C TRP A 2 -19.77 -0.47 -32.32
N PRO A 3 -19.05 -0.84 -31.24
CA PRO A 3 -19.69 -1.39 -30.07
C PRO A 3 -20.58 -0.33 -29.42
N ASP A 4 -21.78 -0.75 -29.06
CA ASP A 4 -22.77 0.03 -28.32
C ASP A 4 -22.16 0.47 -26.98
N LEU A 5 -21.92 1.77 -26.84
CA LEU A 5 -21.35 2.41 -25.64
C LEU A 5 -22.34 2.51 -24.47
N SER A 6 -23.57 1.94 -24.61
CA SER A 6 -24.63 2.04 -23.59
C SER A 6 -24.66 0.93 -22.54
N ARG A 7 -23.82 -0.12 -22.65
CA ARG A 7 -23.67 -1.10 -21.56
C ARG A 7 -22.77 -0.53 -20.47
N SER A 8 -23.28 -0.45 -19.24
CA SER A 8 -22.47 -0.13 -18.06
C SER A 8 -21.28 -1.08 -18.01
N SER A 9 -20.06 -0.53 -17.97
CA SER A 9 -18.86 -1.35 -17.79
C SER A 9 -18.88 -1.98 -16.40
N GLU A 10 -18.58 -3.27 -16.35
CA GLU A 10 -18.27 -3.93 -15.09
C GLU A 10 -17.02 -3.27 -14.51
N LYS A 11 -17.06 -2.87 -13.24
CA LYS A 11 -15.93 -2.29 -12.54
C LYS A 11 -15.33 -3.34 -11.62
N ILE A 12 -14.05 -3.64 -11.84
CA ILE A 12 -13.27 -4.54 -11.00
C ILE A 12 -12.32 -3.70 -10.18
N LEU A 13 -12.23 -4.00 -8.89
CA LEU A 13 -11.36 -3.28 -7.98
C LEU A 13 -10.11 -4.11 -7.69
N ILE A 14 -8.94 -3.51 -7.86
CA ILE A 14 -7.67 -4.06 -7.36
C ILE A 14 -7.28 -3.32 -6.09
N VAL A 15 -7.10 -4.08 -5.02
CA VAL A 15 -6.65 -3.58 -3.72
C VAL A 15 -5.27 -4.13 -3.44
N SER A 16 -4.41 -3.31 -2.87
CA SER A 16 -3.16 -3.78 -2.30
C SER A 16 -2.70 -2.87 -1.17
N PRO A 17 -1.87 -3.35 -0.23
CA PRO A 17 -1.27 -2.46 0.77
C PRO A 17 -0.39 -1.39 0.11
N ARG A 18 -0.10 -0.31 0.85
CA ARG A 18 0.86 0.74 0.44
C ARG A 18 2.28 0.17 0.36
N GLU A 19 2.56 -0.85 1.16
CA GLU A 19 3.81 -1.59 1.12
C GLU A 19 4.04 -2.17 -0.29
N PRO A 20 5.28 -2.12 -0.82
CA PRO A 20 5.59 -2.60 -2.16
C PRO A 20 5.19 -4.07 -2.43
N CYS A 21 4.02 -4.27 -3.03
CA CYS A 21 3.43 -5.57 -3.35
C CYS A 21 3.49 -5.93 -4.84
N GLY A 22 3.90 -5.01 -5.71
CA GLY A 22 4.04 -5.26 -7.15
C GLY A 22 2.75 -5.09 -7.97
N VAL A 23 1.69 -4.47 -7.42
CA VAL A 23 0.44 -4.22 -8.17
C VAL A 23 0.66 -3.48 -9.51
N ALA A 24 1.69 -2.62 -9.61
CA ALA A 24 2.03 -1.92 -10.85
C ALA A 24 2.34 -2.88 -12.02
N TRP A 25 2.84 -4.09 -11.75
CA TRP A 25 2.99 -5.14 -12.76
C TRP A 25 1.64 -5.54 -13.34
N LEU A 26 0.65 -5.82 -12.49
CA LEU A 26 -0.69 -6.20 -12.90
C LEU A 26 -1.36 -5.06 -13.68
N ILE A 27 -1.28 -3.82 -13.19
CA ILE A 27 -1.83 -2.65 -13.90
C ILE A 27 -1.21 -2.52 -15.30
N ASN A 28 0.11 -2.70 -15.43
CA ASN A 28 0.76 -2.64 -16.73
C ASN A 28 0.32 -3.79 -17.66
N CYS A 29 0.17 -5.01 -17.15
CA CYS A 29 -0.37 -6.14 -17.92
C CYS A 29 -1.78 -5.84 -18.45
N LEU A 30 -2.66 -5.27 -17.62
CA LEU A 30 -4.03 -4.92 -18.03
C LEU A 30 -4.03 -3.86 -19.14
N LEU A 31 -3.19 -2.82 -19.04
CA LEU A 31 -3.05 -1.82 -20.09
C LEU A 31 -2.53 -2.42 -21.40
N GLU A 32 -1.59 -3.36 -21.33
CA GLU A 32 -1.08 -4.09 -22.49
C GLU A 32 -2.18 -4.96 -23.13
N LEU A 33 -3.11 -5.51 -22.34
CA LEU A 33 -4.28 -6.27 -22.82
C LEU A 33 -5.42 -5.36 -23.33
N GLY A 34 -5.22 -4.04 -23.36
CA GLY A 34 -6.27 -3.11 -23.77
C GLY A 34 -7.42 -3.01 -22.77
N ILE A 35 -7.17 -3.29 -21.50
CA ILE A 35 -8.12 -3.11 -20.40
C ILE A 35 -7.88 -1.72 -19.80
N LYS A 36 -8.94 -0.92 -19.71
CA LYS A 36 -8.84 0.43 -19.14
C LYS A 36 -8.62 0.32 -17.64
N ALA A 37 -7.47 0.77 -17.17
CA ALA A 37 -7.11 0.77 -15.75
C ALA A 37 -6.78 2.20 -15.26
N TYR A 38 -7.20 2.56 -14.06
CA TYR A 38 -6.91 3.87 -13.46
C TYR A 38 -6.93 3.84 -11.92
N PRO A 39 -6.17 4.73 -11.25
CA PRO A 39 -6.26 4.86 -9.80
C PRO A 39 -7.66 5.33 -9.40
N PHE A 40 -8.23 4.76 -8.33
CA PHE A 40 -9.58 5.09 -7.86
C PHE A 40 -9.78 6.61 -7.63
N ALA A 41 -8.78 7.29 -7.04
CA ALA A 41 -8.82 8.73 -6.80
C ALA A 41 -8.75 9.60 -8.07
N LEU A 42 -8.45 9.00 -9.24
CA LEU A 42 -8.19 9.70 -10.51
C LEU A 42 -9.09 9.16 -11.65
N GLU A 43 -10.41 9.11 -11.47
CA GLU A 43 -11.34 8.57 -12.49
C GLU A 43 -11.23 9.22 -13.88
N ALA A 44 -10.72 10.46 -13.96
CA ALA A 44 -10.60 11.25 -15.19
C ALA A 44 -9.18 11.33 -15.77
N ILE A 45 -8.40 10.23 -15.75
CA ILE A 45 -7.07 10.20 -16.39
C ILE A 45 -7.10 9.86 -17.88
N TRP A 46 -8.23 9.39 -18.40
CA TRP A 46 -8.39 8.99 -19.80
C TRP A 46 -9.27 9.98 -20.55
N GLN A 47 -8.75 10.53 -21.64
CA GLN A 47 -9.48 11.36 -22.59
C GLN A 47 -9.77 10.56 -23.87
N THR A 48 -11.04 10.35 -24.17
CA THR A 48 -11.48 9.74 -25.43
C THR A 48 -11.41 10.76 -26.56
N LEU A 49 -10.73 10.40 -27.65
CA LEU A 49 -10.61 11.19 -28.87
C LEU A 49 -11.74 10.88 -29.85
N PRO A 50 -12.00 11.75 -30.85
CA PRO A 50 -12.98 11.48 -31.89
C PRO A 50 -12.72 10.19 -32.69
N SER A 51 -11.48 9.70 -32.73
CA SER A 51 -11.13 8.43 -33.37
C SER A 51 -11.53 7.18 -32.57
N GLY A 52 -12.02 7.34 -31.33
CA GLY A 52 -12.26 6.25 -30.39
C GLY A 52 -11.03 5.81 -29.60
N HIS A 53 -9.85 6.36 -29.90
CA HIS A 53 -8.64 6.15 -29.10
C HIS A 53 -8.69 6.96 -27.80
N CYS A 54 -8.06 6.45 -26.76
CA CYS A 54 -7.92 7.11 -25.46
C CYS A 54 -6.49 7.57 -25.24
N ARG A 55 -6.32 8.79 -24.70
CA ARG A 55 -5.01 9.33 -24.27
C ARG A 55 -5.02 9.67 -22.80
N LEU A 56 -3.82 9.62 -22.22
CA LEU A 56 -3.61 10.03 -20.84
C LEU A 56 -3.70 11.56 -20.71
N THR A 57 -4.49 12.06 -19.76
CA THR A 57 -4.56 13.50 -19.45
C THR A 57 -3.30 13.97 -18.70
N GLU A 58 -3.10 15.28 -18.57
CA GLU A 58 -2.00 15.85 -17.76
C GLU A 58 -1.96 15.27 -16.34
N ARG A 59 -3.14 15.08 -15.72
CA ARG A 59 -3.27 14.52 -14.37
C ARG A 59 -2.72 13.09 -14.26
N GLY A 60 -2.80 12.31 -15.34
CA GLY A 60 -2.31 10.93 -15.38
C GLY A 60 -0.82 10.82 -15.71
N LYS A 61 -0.16 11.87 -16.21
CA LYS A 61 1.22 11.76 -16.75
C LYS A 61 2.26 11.27 -15.74
N THR A 62 2.05 11.50 -14.44
CA THR A 62 2.93 10.96 -13.39
C THR A 62 2.97 9.43 -13.39
N LEU A 63 1.91 8.75 -13.82
CA LEU A 63 1.86 7.30 -13.94
C LEU A 63 2.86 6.74 -14.97
N ARG A 64 3.34 7.56 -15.91
CA ARG A 64 4.39 7.16 -16.87
C ARG A 64 5.68 6.77 -16.17
N LYS A 65 5.91 7.24 -14.93
CA LYS A 65 7.03 6.83 -14.07
C LYS A 65 6.99 5.34 -13.70
N TRP A 66 5.79 4.77 -13.57
CA TRP A 66 5.58 3.45 -12.97
C TRP A 66 5.14 2.39 -13.98
N LEU A 67 4.45 2.81 -15.05
CA LEU A 67 3.79 1.92 -16.00
C LEU A 67 4.43 2.03 -17.39
N PRO A 68 5.28 1.05 -17.78
CA PRO A 68 5.92 1.01 -19.10
C PRO A 68 4.99 1.26 -20.29
N ALA A 69 3.79 0.69 -20.28
CA ALA A 69 2.81 0.83 -21.36
C ALA A 69 2.51 2.30 -21.66
N LEU A 70 2.41 3.14 -20.62
CA LEU A 70 2.12 4.58 -20.75
C LEU A 70 3.31 5.41 -21.27
N SER A 71 4.52 4.86 -21.21
CA SER A 71 5.73 5.50 -21.72
C SER A 71 6.06 5.11 -23.16
N VAL A 72 5.57 3.96 -23.61
CA VAL A 72 5.81 3.44 -24.97
C VAL A 72 4.67 3.82 -25.92
N ARG A 73 3.44 3.94 -25.41
CA ARG A 73 2.24 4.23 -26.21
C ARG A 73 1.68 5.59 -25.84
N GLU A 74 1.34 6.38 -26.86
CA GLU A 74 0.69 7.68 -26.66
C GLU A 74 -0.83 7.58 -26.63
N ASP A 75 -1.40 6.54 -27.26
CA ASP A 75 -2.83 6.28 -27.31
C ASP A 75 -3.15 4.79 -27.18
N PHE A 76 -4.37 4.51 -26.72
CA PHE A 76 -4.88 3.17 -26.43
C PHE A 76 -6.25 2.97 -27.07
N VAL A 77 -6.52 1.78 -27.57
CA VAL A 77 -7.88 1.33 -27.87
C VAL A 77 -8.26 0.36 -26.76
N PHE A 78 -9.18 0.78 -25.90
CA PHE A 78 -9.63 -0.07 -24.80
C PHE A 78 -10.83 -0.92 -25.23
N ARG A 79 -10.85 -2.17 -24.77
CA ARG A 79 -12.02 -3.03 -24.91
C ARG A 79 -13.18 -2.46 -24.08
N THR A 80 -14.39 -2.62 -24.58
CA THR A 80 -15.62 -2.24 -23.87
C THR A 80 -16.05 -3.32 -22.89
N GLY A 81 -16.85 -2.95 -21.89
CA GLY A 81 -17.52 -3.89 -20.99
C GLY A 81 -16.81 -4.13 -19.65
N VAL A 82 -15.54 -3.77 -19.52
CA VAL A 82 -14.80 -3.85 -18.25
C VAL A 82 -13.90 -2.64 -18.06
N GLU A 83 -13.85 -2.15 -16.82
CA GLU A 83 -12.86 -1.18 -16.35
C GLU A 83 -12.28 -1.65 -15.02
N VAL A 84 -11.02 -1.31 -14.78
CA VAL A 84 -10.31 -1.66 -13.56
C VAL A 84 -9.91 -0.41 -12.80
N THR A 85 -10.32 -0.32 -11.54
CA THR A 85 -9.81 0.67 -10.60
C THR A 85 -8.79 0.02 -9.68
N TRP A 86 -7.83 0.82 -9.18
CA TRP A 86 -6.90 0.33 -8.17
C TRP A 86 -6.62 1.36 -7.09
N HIS A 87 -6.37 0.90 -5.87
CA HIS A 87 -5.98 1.78 -4.75
C HIS A 87 -5.29 1.04 -3.60
N HIS A 88 -4.69 1.83 -2.71
CA HIS A 88 -4.15 1.39 -1.42
C HIS A 88 -4.99 1.88 -0.23
N GLN A 89 -6.27 2.20 -0.49
CA GLN A 89 -7.19 2.67 0.52
C GLN A 89 -7.72 1.53 1.37
N TRP A 90 -8.15 1.91 2.57
CA TRP A 90 -8.85 1.06 3.52
C TRP A 90 -10.27 0.76 3.00
N PRO A 91 -10.94 -0.31 3.48
CA PRO A 91 -12.29 -0.61 3.03
C PRO A 91 -13.27 0.51 3.43
N GLU A 92 -14.07 0.95 2.47
CA GLU A 92 -15.12 1.96 2.63
C GLU A 92 -16.42 1.44 2.01
N ARG A 93 -17.58 1.76 2.60
CA ARG A 93 -18.89 1.25 2.16
C ARG A 93 -19.21 1.46 0.67
N SER A 94 -18.64 2.50 0.06
CA SER A 94 -18.80 2.78 -1.38
C SER A 94 -18.19 1.70 -2.29
N LEU A 95 -17.33 0.85 -1.73
CA LEU A 95 -16.61 -0.23 -2.41
C LEU A 95 -17.28 -1.60 -2.25
N GLU A 96 -18.36 -1.69 -1.46
CA GLU A 96 -19.12 -2.93 -1.30
C GLU A 96 -19.68 -3.41 -2.65
N LYS A 97 -19.70 -4.73 -2.84
CA LYS A 97 -20.33 -5.41 -4.00
C LYS A 97 -19.57 -5.25 -5.34
N GLN A 98 -18.35 -4.74 -5.32
CA GLN A 98 -17.46 -4.78 -6.48
C GLN A 98 -16.60 -6.05 -6.40
N PRO A 99 -16.36 -6.78 -7.50
CA PRO A 99 -15.37 -7.84 -7.51
C PRO A 99 -13.99 -7.31 -7.11
N VAL A 100 -13.38 -7.91 -6.08
CA VAL A 100 -12.09 -7.46 -5.54
C VAL A 100 -10.98 -8.47 -5.84
N ILE A 101 -9.93 -7.97 -6.46
CA ILE A 101 -8.63 -8.64 -6.58
C ILE A 101 -7.74 -8.06 -5.47
N PHE A 102 -7.37 -8.88 -4.49
CA PHE A 102 -6.47 -8.47 -3.42
C PHE A 102 -5.03 -8.91 -3.74
N PHE A 103 -4.18 -7.95 -4.11
CA PHE A 103 -2.79 -8.21 -4.48
C PHE A 103 -1.86 -7.97 -3.28
N THR A 104 -1.18 -9.01 -2.81
CA THR A 104 -0.34 -8.94 -1.62
C THR A 104 1.06 -9.48 -1.86
N ARG A 105 1.91 -9.39 -0.84
CA ARG A 105 3.30 -9.84 -0.83
C ARG A 105 3.67 -10.26 0.58
N ASP A 106 4.65 -11.16 0.69
CA ASP A 106 5.24 -11.54 1.96
C ASP A 106 5.57 -10.27 2.82
N PRO A 107 4.99 -10.12 4.02
CA PRO A 107 5.23 -9.00 4.94
C PRO A 107 6.71 -8.68 5.16
N ARG A 108 7.56 -9.71 5.28
CA ARG A 108 9.01 -9.56 5.46
C ARG A 108 9.62 -8.86 4.26
N SER A 109 9.21 -9.26 3.06
CA SER A 109 9.72 -8.73 1.80
C SER A 109 9.16 -7.34 1.47
N CYS A 110 7.87 -7.08 1.73
CA CYS A 110 7.27 -5.79 1.38
C CYS A 110 7.73 -4.68 2.32
N LEU A 111 7.81 -4.93 3.63
CA LEU A 111 8.31 -3.96 4.62
C LEU A 111 9.81 -3.68 4.42
N TYR A 112 10.63 -4.71 4.20
CA TYR A 112 12.04 -4.52 3.86
C TYR A 112 12.19 -3.74 2.55
N SER A 113 11.36 -4.03 1.54
CA SER A 113 11.38 -3.26 0.30
C SER A 113 10.96 -1.81 0.49
N ARG A 114 10.03 -1.51 1.39
CA ARG A 114 9.63 -0.14 1.75
C ARG A 114 10.80 0.60 2.41
N TYR A 115 11.42 0.00 3.42
CA TYR A 115 12.60 0.51 4.11
C TYR A 115 13.73 0.90 3.13
N LYS A 116 14.08 0.01 2.20
CA LYS A 116 15.15 0.28 1.22
C LYS A 116 14.77 1.32 0.15
N ARG A 117 13.47 1.57 -0.09
CA ARG A 117 12.99 2.62 -1.03
C ARG A 117 13.02 3.99 -0.37
N GLU A 118 12.51 4.08 0.86
CA GLU A 118 12.44 5.32 1.62
C GLU A 118 13.82 5.78 2.10
N LYS A 119 14.73 4.83 2.38
CA LYS A 119 16.10 5.09 2.86
C LYS A 119 16.13 6.07 4.05
N PRO A 120 15.37 5.78 5.12
CA PRO A 120 15.44 6.59 6.33
C PRO A 120 16.83 6.47 6.96
N ASP A 121 17.19 7.44 7.80
CA ASP A 121 18.37 7.40 8.66
C ASP A 121 18.07 6.64 9.97
N LEU A 122 17.47 5.45 9.81
CA LEU A 122 17.05 4.53 10.84
C LEU A 122 17.58 3.12 10.49
N SER A 123 17.87 2.33 11.51
CA SER A 123 17.98 0.87 11.34
C SER A 123 16.63 0.29 10.87
N PHE A 124 16.64 -0.94 10.33
CA PHE A 124 15.40 -1.57 9.90
C PHE A 124 14.44 -1.81 11.09
N SER A 125 14.97 -2.19 12.27
CA SER A 125 14.18 -2.35 13.50
C SER A 125 13.55 -1.03 13.95
N GLU A 126 14.32 0.07 13.98
CA GLU A 126 13.78 1.41 14.30
C GLU A 126 12.71 1.84 13.28
N PHE A 127 12.90 1.56 11.99
CA PHE A 127 11.93 1.87 10.95
C PHE A 127 10.61 1.11 11.14
N LEU A 128 10.68 -0.18 11.51
CA LEU A 128 9.48 -0.97 11.78
C LEU A 128 8.74 -0.46 13.01
N ALA A 129 9.46 -0.16 14.09
CA ALA A 129 8.90 0.34 15.33
C ALA A 129 8.30 1.76 15.18
N PHE A 130 8.80 2.56 14.23
CA PHE A 130 8.27 3.90 13.98
C PHE A 130 6.80 3.81 13.51
N PRO A 131 5.85 4.42 14.24
CA PRO A 131 4.44 4.24 13.98
C PRO A 131 3.99 4.87 12.66
N ASP A 132 2.99 4.27 12.04
CA ASP A 132 2.29 4.88 10.91
C ASP A 132 1.51 6.11 11.37
N PRO A 133 1.67 7.29 10.73
CA PRO A 133 1.00 8.51 11.14
C PRO A 133 -0.52 8.43 11.25
N TYR A 134 -1.18 7.58 10.46
CA TYR A 134 -2.64 7.45 10.45
C TYR A 134 -3.14 6.57 11.59
N THR A 135 -2.47 5.44 11.82
CA THR A 135 -2.95 4.40 12.74
C THR A 135 -2.27 4.40 14.10
N LEU A 136 -1.11 5.05 14.23
CA LEU A 136 -0.18 4.97 15.36
C LEU A 136 0.39 3.56 15.64
N LEU A 137 0.11 2.59 14.77
CA LEU A 137 0.67 1.25 14.88
C LEU A 137 2.06 1.20 14.25
N ASN A 138 2.93 0.34 14.77
CA ASN A 138 4.17 0.00 14.08
C ASN A 138 3.86 -0.59 12.67
N LYS A 139 4.85 -0.63 11.79
CA LYS A 139 4.62 -0.95 10.38
C LYS A 139 4.08 -2.36 10.14
N ALA A 140 4.45 -3.32 11.00
CA ALA A 140 3.97 -4.70 10.89
C ALA A 140 2.50 -4.82 11.29
N ASP A 141 2.12 -4.24 12.43
CA ASP A 141 0.75 -4.24 12.91
C ASP A 141 -0.18 -3.43 12.01
N HIS A 142 0.29 -2.30 11.47
CA HIS A 142 -0.44 -1.53 10.46
C HIS A 142 -0.78 -2.38 9.22
N LEU A 143 0.20 -3.13 8.70
CA LEU A 143 0.01 -4.01 7.56
C LEU A 143 -0.96 -5.15 7.86
N CYS A 144 -0.84 -5.78 9.04
CA CYS A 144 -1.77 -6.80 9.50
C CYS A 144 -3.20 -6.25 9.59
N LEU A 145 -3.37 -5.09 10.21
CA LEU A 145 -4.67 -4.47 10.36
C LEU A 145 -5.30 -4.13 8.99
N PHE A 146 -4.50 -3.65 8.03
CA PHE A 146 -4.98 -3.42 6.66
C PHE A 146 -5.54 -4.70 6.02
N HIS A 147 -4.83 -5.83 6.16
CA HIS A 147 -5.29 -7.12 5.63
C HIS A 147 -6.56 -7.60 6.33
N LEU A 148 -6.60 -7.53 7.66
CA LEU A 148 -7.76 -7.94 8.45
C LEU A 148 -9.00 -7.14 8.07
N CYS A 149 -8.89 -5.81 7.97
CA CYS A 149 -10.02 -4.99 7.57
C CYS A 149 -10.55 -5.35 6.19
N TRP A 150 -9.68 -5.65 5.22
CA TRP A 150 -10.14 -6.10 3.91
C TRP A 150 -10.75 -7.51 3.95
N MET A 151 -10.14 -8.46 4.67
CA MET A 151 -10.63 -9.83 4.90
C MET A 151 -12.05 -9.86 5.47
N ASP A 152 -12.36 -8.94 6.38
CA ASP A 152 -13.68 -8.87 7.01
C ASP A 152 -14.70 -8.06 6.18
N PHE A 153 -14.25 -7.32 5.15
CA PHE A 153 -15.10 -6.39 4.41
C PHE A 153 -15.99 -7.08 3.36
N GLN A 154 -15.43 -7.96 2.53
CA GLN A 154 -16.16 -8.75 1.53
C GLN A 154 -15.29 -9.88 0.96
N ASP A 155 -15.91 -10.81 0.23
CA ASP A 155 -15.18 -11.84 -0.50
C ASP A 155 -14.25 -11.23 -1.57
N PHE A 156 -13.01 -11.71 -1.61
CA PHE A 156 -12.03 -11.39 -2.65
C PHE A 156 -11.15 -12.59 -2.96
N LYS A 157 -10.42 -12.51 -4.08
CA LYS A 157 -9.36 -13.46 -4.39
C LYS A 157 -7.98 -12.84 -4.13
N VAL A 158 -7.17 -13.55 -3.35
CA VAL A 158 -5.78 -13.18 -3.08
C VAL A 158 -4.88 -13.61 -4.22
N PHE A 159 -4.02 -12.70 -4.67
CA PHE A 159 -2.91 -12.99 -5.57
C PHE A 159 -1.62 -12.46 -4.98
N ARG A 160 -0.54 -13.23 -5.10
CA ARG A 160 0.72 -12.95 -4.41
C ARG A 160 1.80 -12.50 -5.39
N PHE A 161 2.62 -11.56 -4.93
CA PHE A 161 3.82 -11.14 -5.63
C PHE A 161 4.72 -12.33 -5.99
N GLU A 162 4.86 -13.25 -5.06
CA GLU A 162 5.71 -14.44 -5.19
C GLU A 162 5.22 -15.38 -6.30
N ASP A 163 3.91 -15.49 -6.50
CA ASP A 163 3.33 -16.35 -7.53
C ASP A 163 3.63 -15.82 -8.93
N TYR A 164 3.42 -14.53 -9.20
CA TYR A 164 3.74 -13.98 -10.52
C TYR A 164 5.23 -13.98 -10.81
N LYS A 165 6.08 -13.89 -9.77
CA LYS A 165 7.53 -14.01 -9.95
C LYS A 165 7.96 -15.42 -10.32
N LYS A 166 7.20 -16.42 -9.90
CA LYS A 166 7.43 -17.82 -10.24
C LYS A 166 6.91 -18.15 -11.63
N ASP A 167 5.69 -17.71 -11.95
CA ASP A 167 5.02 -17.95 -13.22
C ASP A 167 4.05 -16.79 -13.51
N ASP A 168 4.52 -15.80 -14.27
CA ASP A 168 3.78 -14.58 -14.54
C ASP A 168 2.56 -14.79 -15.45
N GLN A 169 2.70 -15.63 -16.48
CA GLN A 169 1.61 -15.95 -17.41
C GLN A 169 0.51 -16.75 -16.72
N LYS A 170 0.86 -17.78 -15.94
CA LYS A 170 -0.13 -18.54 -15.18
C LYS A 170 -0.87 -17.64 -14.18
N THR A 171 -0.13 -16.82 -13.43
CA THR A 171 -0.73 -15.92 -12.45
C THR A 171 -1.64 -14.90 -13.13
N LEU A 172 -1.23 -14.30 -14.26
CA LEU A 172 -2.06 -13.38 -15.01
C LEU A 172 -3.33 -14.07 -15.54
N ARG A 173 -3.23 -15.30 -16.06
CA ARG A 173 -4.39 -16.08 -16.49
C ARG A 173 -5.38 -16.29 -15.33
N GLU A 174 -4.91 -16.73 -14.16
CA GLU A 174 -5.78 -16.94 -12.99
C GLU A 174 -6.46 -15.68 -12.47
N ILE A 175 -5.83 -14.51 -12.66
CA ILE A 175 -6.41 -13.19 -12.36
C ILE A 175 -7.51 -12.86 -13.37
N LEU A 176 -7.24 -13.02 -14.66
CA LEU A 176 -8.20 -12.75 -15.71
C LEU A 176 -9.41 -13.68 -15.64
N ASP A 177 -9.19 -14.97 -15.38
CA ASP A 177 -10.27 -15.96 -15.20
C ASP A 177 -11.17 -15.57 -14.02
N TYR A 178 -10.60 -15.11 -12.90
CA TYR A 178 -11.37 -14.60 -11.76
C TYR A 178 -12.15 -13.33 -12.10
N ALA A 179 -11.56 -12.46 -12.92
CA ALA A 179 -12.18 -11.26 -13.43
C ALA A 179 -13.23 -11.53 -14.54
N GLY A 180 -13.43 -12.78 -14.97
CA GLY A 180 -14.31 -13.12 -16.09
C GLY A 180 -13.79 -12.60 -17.45
N LEU A 181 -12.48 -12.45 -17.60
CA LEU A 181 -11.85 -11.87 -18.78
C LEU A 181 -11.07 -12.91 -19.58
N ASP A 182 -11.42 -13.02 -20.86
CA ASP A 182 -10.67 -13.87 -21.78
C ASP A 182 -9.41 -13.16 -22.33
N ALA A 183 -8.31 -13.92 -22.37
CA ALA A 183 -7.09 -13.60 -23.10
C ALA A 183 -6.42 -14.89 -23.64
N ASP A 184 -5.95 -14.82 -24.88
CA ASP A 184 -5.20 -15.93 -25.49
C ASP A 184 -3.73 -15.96 -25.01
N ASP A 185 -3.05 -17.07 -25.25
CA ASP A 185 -1.65 -17.25 -24.81
C ASP A 185 -0.69 -16.21 -25.41
N LYS A 186 -0.97 -15.71 -26.62
CA LYS A 186 -0.11 -14.72 -27.28
C LYS A 186 -0.25 -13.36 -26.60
N ASP A 187 -1.46 -12.98 -26.25
CA ASP A 187 -1.75 -11.75 -25.51
C ASP A 187 -1.17 -11.80 -24.10
N LEU A 188 -1.28 -12.93 -23.40
CA LEU A 188 -0.64 -13.12 -22.11
C LEU A 188 0.88 -12.99 -22.18
N ALA A 189 1.52 -13.68 -23.14
CA ALA A 189 2.96 -13.63 -23.33
C ALA A 189 3.45 -12.21 -23.67
N ARG A 190 2.68 -11.48 -24.50
CA ARG A 190 2.98 -10.09 -24.85
C ARG A 190 2.84 -9.17 -23.63
N ALA A 191 1.75 -9.27 -22.88
CA ALA A 191 1.48 -8.43 -21.72
C ALA A 191 2.51 -8.65 -20.60
N THR A 192 2.82 -9.90 -20.27
CA THR A 192 3.84 -10.24 -19.27
C THR A 192 5.25 -9.83 -19.72
N GLY A 193 5.60 -10.07 -20.99
CA GLY A 193 6.89 -9.67 -21.57
C GLY A 193 7.13 -8.16 -21.57
N ALA A 194 6.08 -7.35 -21.79
CA ALA A 194 6.15 -5.89 -21.71
C ALA A 194 6.19 -5.37 -20.25
N SER A 195 5.69 -6.16 -19.29
CA SER A 195 5.58 -5.80 -17.87
C SER A 195 6.75 -6.29 -17.00
N THR A 196 7.86 -6.71 -17.61
CA THR A 196 9.02 -7.20 -16.85
C THR A 196 9.63 -6.12 -15.94
N PHE A 197 10.33 -6.55 -14.87
CA PHE A 197 11.09 -5.64 -14.01
C PHE A 197 12.10 -4.80 -14.81
N LYS A 198 12.75 -5.39 -15.82
CA LYS A 198 13.70 -4.69 -16.70
C LYS A 198 13.02 -3.55 -17.46
N SER A 199 11.81 -3.80 -17.99
CA SER A 199 11.00 -2.79 -18.66
C SER A 199 10.65 -1.64 -17.70
N ALA A 200 10.11 -1.97 -16.52
CA ALA A 200 9.75 -0.99 -15.49
C ALA A 200 10.94 -0.15 -15.01
N ALA A 201 12.10 -0.77 -14.76
CA ALA A 201 13.31 -0.07 -14.34
C ALA A 201 13.86 0.85 -15.45
N ALA A 202 13.83 0.41 -16.71
CA ALA A 202 14.23 1.24 -17.84
C ALA A 202 13.30 2.46 -18.03
N THR A 203 11.99 2.25 -17.89
CA THR A 203 10.99 3.34 -17.90
C THR A 203 11.23 4.35 -16.79
N GLU A 204 11.41 3.88 -15.55
CA GLU A 204 11.70 4.77 -14.41
C GLU A 204 13.00 5.54 -14.62
N GLN A 205 14.06 4.88 -15.13
CA GLN A 205 15.32 5.55 -15.43
C GLN A 205 15.16 6.64 -16.50
N ALA A 206 14.40 6.36 -17.57
CA ALA A 206 14.13 7.34 -18.62
C ALA A 206 13.31 8.53 -18.09
N TYR A 207 12.33 8.28 -17.22
CA TYR A 207 11.56 9.31 -16.54
C TYR A 207 12.45 10.22 -15.69
N ARG A 208 13.29 9.63 -14.82
CA ARG A 208 14.19 10.39 -13.93
C ARG A 208 15.25 11.21 -14.67
N ARG A 209 15.67 10.79 -15.87
CA ARG A 209 16.54 11.62 -16.73
C ARG A 209 15.85 12.90 -17.20
N LYS A 210 14.53 12.87 -17.40
CA LYS A 210 13.71 14.03 -17.78
C LYS A 210 13.26 14.85 -16.57
N HIS A 211 13.22 14.22 -15.41
CA HIS A 211 12.75 14.79 -14.13
C HIS A 211 13.81 14.58 -13.03
N PRO A 212 14.99 15.25 -13.11
CA PRO A 212 16.09 15.06 -12.15
C PRO A 212 15.73 15.48 -10.71
N GLU A 213 14.70 16.30 -10.54
CA GLU A 213 14.11 16.67 -9.25
C GLU A 213 13.41 15.49 -8.56
N ASP A 214 12.97 14.49 -9.33
CA ASP A 214 12.31 13.30 -8.80
C ASP A 214 13.34 12.30 -8.25
N ARG A 215 13.37 12.21 -6.92
CA ARG A 215 14.29 11.36 -6.17
C ARG A 215 13.69 10.03 -5.73
N GLU A 216 12.40 9.82 -5.92
CA GLU A 216 11.76 8.59 -5.46
C GLU A 216 12.24 7.39 -6.27
N LEU A 217 12.33 6.24 -5.61
CA LEU A 217 12.67 4.97 -6.21
C LEU A 217 11.50 4.00 -6.06
N ILE A 218 10.99 3.56 -7.20
CA ILE A 218 9.80 2.71 -7.32
C ILE A 218 10.24 1.30 -7.72
N ASN A 219 11.01 1.13 -8.81
CA ASN A 219 11.43 -0.19 -9.27
C ASN A 219 12.81 -0.56 -8.71
N ARG A 220 12.82 -1.08 -7.48
CA ARG A 220 14.06 -1.32 -6.71
C ARG A 220 14.87 -2.55 -7.15
N SER A 221 14.36 -3.77 -6.95
CA SER A 221 15.14 -5.00 -7.18
C SER A 221 14.39 -6.12 -7.88
N GLY A 222 13.05 -6.14 -7.77
CA GLY A 222 12.21 -7.20 -8.36
C GLY A 222 12.45 -8.61 -7.78
N LYS A 223 13.23 -8.74 -6.70
CA LYS A 223 13.61 -10.01 -6.07
C LYS A 223 12.66 -10.42 -4.94
N ILE A 224 12.51 -11.72 -4.73
CA ILE A 224 11.85 -12.33 -3.57
C ILE A 224 12.90 -12.52 -2.46
N SER A 225 12.47 -12.41 -1.19
CA SER A 225 13.28 -12.74 0.01
C SER A 225 14.65 -12.06 0.11
N GLU A 226 14.79 -10.84 -0.41
CA GLU A 226 16.08 -10.14 -0.39
C GLU A 226 16.62 -9.89 1.04
N TRP A 227 15.72 -9.81 2.02
CA TRP A 227 16.04 -9.68 3.43
C TRP A 227 16.91 -10.83 3.96
N GLU A 228 16.85 -12.03 3.37
CA GLU A 228 17.66 -13.19 3.80
C GLU A 228 19.17 -12.95 3.62
N SER A 229 19.53 -12.07 2.68
CA SER A 229 20.92 -11.73 2.39
C SER A 229 21.47 -10.57 3.24
N ASP A 230 20.63 -9.95 4.09
CA ASP A 230 21.00 -8.84 4.95
C ASP A 230 21.04 -9.29 6.42
N PRO A 231 22.21 -9.58 7.00
CA PRO A 231 22.30 -10.01 8.40
C PRO A 231 21.73 -9.00 9.40
N GLN A 232 21.71 -7.71 9.04
CA GLN A 232 21.15 -6.65 9.90
C GLN A 232 19.62 -6.66 9.91
N ALA A 233 18.98 -7.40 8.99
CA ALA A 233 17.53 -7.53 8.95
C ALA A 233 16.99 -8.63 9.89
N ALA A 234 17.84 -9.49 10.46
CA ALA A 234 17.38 -10.69 11.17
C ALA A 234 16.45 -10.39 12.36
N GLU A 235 16.81 -9.41 13.19
CA GLU A 235 15.98 -9.00 14.35
C GLU A 235 14.62 -8.45 13.90
N ALA A 236 14.64 -7.49 12.97
CA ALA A 236 13.45 -6.88 12.38
C ALA A 236 12.54 -7.93 11.72
N VAL A 237 13.12 -8.91 11.02
CA VAL A 237 12.36 -10.02 10.41
C VAL A 237 11.72 -10.89 11.48
N SER A 238 12.42 -11.20 12.57
CA SER A 238 11.82 -11.95 13.68
C SER A 238 10.63 -11.22 14.30
N GLN A 239 10.69 -9.88 14.39
CA GLN A 239 9.57 -9.06 14.86
C GLN A 239 8.37 -9.14 13.89
N ILE A 240 8.62 -9.08 12.58
CA ILE A 240 7.59 -9.27 11.56
C ILE A 240 6.98 -10.67 11.64
N GLU A 241 7.80 -11.72 11.75
CA GLU A 241 7.29 -13.11 11.84
C GLU A 241 6.44 -13.34 13.08
N HIS A 242 6.77 -12.67 14.18
CA HIS A 242 5.95 -12.70 15.39
C HIS A 242 4.63 -11.96 15.20
N ARG A 243 4.67 -10.68 14.82
CA ARG A 243 3.45 -9.84 14.70
C ARG A 243 2.53 -10.26 13.56
N CYS A 244 3.10 -10.73 12.45
CA CYS A 244 2.35 -11.10 11.24
C CYS A 244 2.13 -12.62 11.10
N ALA A 245 2.24 -13.40 12.17
CA ALA A 245 2.20 -14.87 12.07
C ALA A 245 0.93 -15.41 11.39
N ASP A 246 -0.24 -14.91 11.79
CA ASP A 246 -1.54 -15.30 11.21
C ASP A 246 -1.59 -14.92 9.72
N LEU A 247 -1.23 -13.68 9.38
CA LEU A 247 -1.21 -13.19 8.00
C LEU A 247 -0.25 -14.02 7.12
N LEU A 248 0.92 -14.35 7.63
CA LEU A 248 1.88 -15.21 6.94
C LEU A 248 1.25 -16.57 6.64
N GLN A 249 0.62 -17.20 7.63
CA GLN A 249 -0.05 -18.48 7.46
C GLN A 249 -1.22 -18.42 6.46
N GLU A 250 -2.13 -17.45 6.62
CA GLU A 250 -3.32 -17.28 5.77
C GLU A 250 -2.94 -17.03 4.30
N CYS A 251 -1.88 -16.25 4.06
CA CYS A 251 -1.38 -16.00 2.70
C CYS A 251 -0.41 -17.10 2.19
N GLY A 252 -0.21 -18.17 2.95
CA GLY A 252 0.65 -19.30 2.55
C GLY A 252 2.14 -18.97 2.49
N TYR A 253 2.59 -17.98 3.25
CA TYR A 253 4.00 -17.69 3.50
C TYR A 253 4.42 -18.46 4.77
N GLY A 254 5.28 -19.47 4.64
CA GLY A 254 5.74 -20.22 5.81
C GLY A 254 6.31 -19.29 6.91
N SER A 255 5.92 -19.53 8.16
CA SER A 255 6.48 -18.87 9.34
C SER A 255 7.47 -19.80 10.05
N ARG A 256 8.58 -19.25 10.53
CA ARG A 256 9.53 -19.98 11.39
C ARG A 256 9.11 -19.97 12.86
N SER A 257 8.08 -19.18 13.23
CA SER A 257 7.57 -19.11 14.59
C SER A 257 6.77 -20.35 14.96
N LEU A 258 7.11 -20.97 16.09
CA LEU A 258 6.47 -22.20 16.62
C LEU A 258 5.19 -21.92 17.42
N SER A 259 4.89 -20.65 17.71
CA SER A 259 3.66 -20.23 18.39
C SER A 259 3.02 -19.09 17.62
N LEU A 260 1.76 -19.27 17.21
CA LEU A 260 0.92 -18.19 16.71
C LEU A 260 0.52 -17.34 17.93
N PRO A 261 0.95 -16.07 18.04
CA PRO A 261 0.40 -15.18 19.04
C PRO A 261 -1.09 -14.98 18.77
N LYS A 262 -1.87 -14.67 19.82
CA LYS A 262 -3.24 -14.21 19.65
C LYS A 262 -3.22 -12.90 18.85
N ARG A 263 -4.20 -12.69 17.96
CA ARG A 263 -4.42 -11.42 17.25
C ARG A 263 -4.21 -10.23 18.19
N SER A 264 -3.43 -9.25 17.73
CA SER A 264 -3.18 -8.01 18.48
C SER A 264 -4.49 -7.30 18.80
N ASP A 265 -4.61 -6.79 20.02
CA ASP A 265 -5.79 -6.03 20.44
C ASP A 265 -5.70 -4.56 19.99
N TYR A 266 -6.48 -4.22 18.97
CA TYR A 266 -6.55 -2.88 18.39
C TYR A 266 -7.63 -1.98 19.03
N THR A 267 -8.37 -2.46 20.04
CA THR A 267 -9.55 -1.78 20.63
C THR A 267 -9.29 -0.32 20.98
N ARG A 268 -8.16 -0.02 21.64
CA ARG A 268 -7.80 1.36 22.01
C ARG A 268 -7.47 2.22 20.80
N HIS A 269 -6.79 1.66 19.81
CA HIS A 269 -6.49 2.36 18.56
C HIS A 269 -7.80 2.77 17.89
N PHE A 270 -8.72 1.82 17.73
CA PHE A 270 -10.03 2.08 17.16
C PHE A 270 -10.85 3.14 17.91
N ARG A 271 -10.75 3.15 19.25
CA ARG A 271 -11.48 4.11 20.08
C ARG A 271 -10.88 5.51 20.06
N PHE A 272 -9.55 5.62 20.10
CA PHE A 272 -8.87 6.88 20.41
C PHE A 272 -8.20 7.54 19.22
N VAL A 273 -7.83 6.81 18.17
CA VAL A 273 -7.24 7.41 16.97
C VAL A 273 -8.37 7.85 16.02
N PRO A 274 -8.46 9.15 15.66
CA PRO A 274 -9.52 9.67 14.80
C PRO A 274 -9.69 8.94 13.47
N PHE A 275 -8.59 8.46 12.90
CA PHE A 275 -8.56 7.70 11.66
C PHE A 275 -9.59 6.56 11.61
N PHE A 276 -9.70 5.77 12.68
CA PHE A 276 -10.60 4.61 12.71
C PHE A 276 -12.08 4.96 12.83
N LYS A 277 -12.43 6.19 13.22
CA LYS A 277 -13.83 6.63 13.30
C LYS A 277 -14.49 6.76 11.94
N ALA A 278 -13.69 6.90 10.89
CA ALA A 278 -14.17 7.05 9.51
C ALA A 278 -14.26 5.70 8.76
N MET A 279 -13.74 4.61 9.33
CA MET A 279 -13.63 3.33 8.64
C MET A 279 -14.78 2.39 8.97
N HIS A 280 -15.07 1.47 8.04
CA HIS A 280 -15.96 0.35 8.31
C HIS A 280 -15.13 -0.83 8.83
N ILE A 281 -15.19 -1.05 10.14
CA ILE A 281 -14.48 -2.12 10.82
C ILE A 281 -15.53 -2.93 11.57
N ASP A 282 -15.41 -4.26 11.54
CA ASP A 282 -16.29 -5.15 12.29
C ASP A 282 -16.24 -4.79 13.79
N PRO A 283 -17.38 -4.51 14.45
CA PRO A 283 -17.47 -4.33 15.90
C PRO A 283 -16.74 -5.41 16.72
N ASP A 284 -16.66 -6.65 16.24
CA ASP A 284 -15.96 -7.73 16.95
C ASP A 284 -14.43 -7.55 16.93
N LEU A 285 -13.87 -6.77 15.98
CA LEU A 285 -12.49 -6.28 16.07
C LEU A 285 -12.32 -5.22 17.16
N TYR A 286 -13.40 -4.53 17.58
CA TYR A 286 -13.39 -3.54 18.68
C TYR A 286 -13.54 -4.16 20.07
N VAL A 287 -13.83 -5.45 20.20
CA VAL A 287 -14.20 -6.05 21.49
C VAL A 287 -13.11 -6.98 21.99
N SER A 288 -12.25 -6.43 22.85
CA SER A 288 -11.56 -7.21 23.88
C SER A 288 -12.08 -6.82 25.27
N ASP A 289 -12.01 -7.77 26.19
CA ASP A 289 -12.31 -7.59 27.61
C ASP A 289 -11.47 -6.43 28.19
N GLU A 290 -12.11 -5.40 28.76
CA GLU A 290 -11.42 -4.22 29.35
C GLU A 290 -10.38 -4.60 30.43
N SER A 291 -10.37 -5.86 30.90
CA SER A 291 -9.37 -6.39 31.82
C SER A 291 -8.05 -6.87 31.19
N GLN A 292 -7.97 -7.02 29.85
CA GLN A 292 -6.74 -7.44 29.11
C GLN A 292 -6.13 -6.31 28.30
N ILE A 293 -6.03 -5.14 28.92
CA ILE A 293 -5.37 -3.97 28.38
C ILE A 293 -3.85 -4.10 28.50
N GLY A 294 -3.10 -3.72 27.45
CA GLY A 294 -1.82 -3.02 27.66
C GLY A 294 -0.57 -3.63 27.03
N VAL A 295 -0.48 -3.64 25.69
CA VAL A 295 0.83 -3.70 25.02
C VAL A 295 0.92 -2.62 23.96
N LEU A 296 0.02 -2.61 22.97
CA LEU A 296 0.09 -1.62 21.88
C LEU A 296 -0.15 -0.17 22.36
N ALA A 297 -0.98 0.04 23.38
CA ALA A 297 -1.17 1.38 23.92
C ALA A 297 0.10 1.89 24.65
N ASP A 298 0.79 0.99 25.36
CA ASP A 298 2.03 1.31 26.06
C ASP A 298 3.15 1.60 25.05
N GLU A 299 3.22 0.85 23.95
CA GLU A 299 4.13 1.17 22.83
C GLU A 299 3.90 2.59 22.28
N VAL A 300 2.64 3.04 22.14
CA VAL A 300 2.32 4.40 21.68
C VAL A 300 2.77 5.45 22.71
N PHE A 301 2.59 5.19 24.02
CA PHE A 301 3.04 6.11 25.07
C PHE A 301 4.57 6.19 25.14
N GLU A 302 5.26 5.05 25.12
CA GLU A 302 6.71 4.98 25.09
C GLU A 302 7.26 5.71 23.86
N PHE A 303 6.64 5.51 22.70
CA PHE A 303 6.99 6.25 21.49
C PHE A 303 6.80 7.76 21.68
N ALA A 304 5.65 8.19 22.20
CA ALA A 304 5.35 9.60 22.44
C ALA A 304 6.37 10.25 23.40
N GLU A 305 6.77 9.55 24.47
CA GLU A 305 7.78 10.02 25.42
C GLU A 305 9.19 10.10 24.80
N SER A 306 9.52 9.21 23.88
CA SER A 306 10.80 9.18 23.16
C SER A 306 10.88 10.14 21.96
N LEU A 307 9.74 10.69 21.53
CA LEU A 307 9.65 11.48 20.30
C LEU A 307 10.50 12.75 20.37
N SER A 308 11.32 12.95 19.35
CA SER A 308 12.18 14.13 19.21
C SER A 308 12.22 14.63 17.76
N GLU A 309 12.61 15.89 17.57
CA GLU A 309 12.81 16.45 16.23
C GLU A 309 13.86 15.67 15.42
N ASP A 310 14.90 15.17 16.09
CA ASP A 310 15.92 14.33 15.45
C ASP A 310 15.34 13.00 14.96
N LEU A 311 14.53 12.32 15.78
CA LEU A 311 13.88 11.07 15.39
C LEU A 311 12.94 11.26 14.19
N ILE A 312 12.15 12.34 14.17
CA ILE A 312 11.27 12.69 13.04
C ILE A 312 12.10 12.93 11.77
N ARG A 313 13.20 13.68 11.89
CA ARG A 313 14.11 13.97 10.78
C ARG A 313 14.75 12.69 10.23
N ARG A 314 15.23 11.80 11.10
CA ARG A 314 15.83 10.52 10.75
C ARG A 314 14.82 9.57 10.08
N ALA A 315 13.56 9.60 10.53
CA ALA A 315 12.47 8.84 9.92
C ALA A 315 12.10 9.31 8.50
N GLY A 316 12.49 10.53 8.10
CA GLY A 316 12.26 11.04 6.75
C GLY A 316 10.80 11.37 6.43
N LEU A 317 9.98 11.62 7.46
CA LEU A 317 8.57 12.01 7.29
C LEU A 317 8.43 13.33 6.52
N SER A 318 7.36 13.45 5.73
CA SER A 318 6.99 14.75 5.17
C SER A 318 6.45 15.68 6.25
N GLY A 319 6.32 16.97 5.93
CA GLY A 319 5.68 17.93 6.84
C GLY A 319 4.21 17.59 7.12
N GLU A 320 3.50 17.04 6.13
CA GLU A 320 2.11 16.61 6.28
C GLU A 320 2.01 15.37 7.17
N ASP A 321 2.84 14.35 6.92
CA ASP A 321 2.88 13.13 7.73
C ASP A 321 3.30 13.43 9.18
N THR A 322 4.24 14.38 9.37
CA THR A 322 4.67 14.82 10.71
C THR A 322 3.53 15.50 11.45
N ALA A 323 2.79 16.40 10.80
CA ALA A 323 1.66 17.09 11.41
C ALA A 323 0.57 16.08 11.82
N LEU A 324 0.25 15.14 10.93
CA LEU A 324 -0.74 14.09 11.20
C LEU A 324 -0.32 13.17 12.35
N LEU A 325 0.95 12.74 12.39
CA LEU A 325 1.49 11.94 13.48
C LEU A 325 1.30 12.66 14.83
N LEU A 326 1.68 13.94 14.90
CA LEU A 326 1.58 14.73 16.13
C LEU A 326 0.12 14.93 16.57
N GLU A 327 -0.80 15.19 15.63
CA GLU A 327 -2.22 15.34 15.90
C GLU A 327 -2.84 14.04 16.46
N ASN A 328 -2.54 12.91 15.82
CA ASN A 328 -3.06 11.61 16.25
C ASN A 328 -2.46 11.19 17.59
N LEU A 329 -1.15 11.38 17.82
CA LEU A 329 -0.53 11.13 19.13
C LEU A 329 -1.16 11.98 20.22
N SER A 330 -1.39 13.27 19.97
CA SER A 330 -2.03 14.16 20.94
C SER A 330 -3.44 13.69 21.27
N SER A 331 -4.22 13.32 20.25
CA SER A 331 -5.58 12.82 20.42
C SER A 331 -5.62 11.52 21.21
N PHE A 332 -4.72 10.58 20.89
CA PHE A 332 -4.61 9.29 21.57
C PHE A 332 -4.24 9.48 23.04
N CYS A 333 -3.18 10.24 23.33
CA CYS A 333 -2.70 10.45 24.70
C CYS A 333 -3.73 11.17 25.58
N TYR A 334 -4.42 12.18 25.04
CA TYR A 334 -5.48 12.88 25.77
C TYR A 334 -6.69 11.99 26.07
N ALA A 335 -7.13 11.20 25.09
CA ALA A 335 -8.29 10.33 25.26
C ALA A 335 -8.01 9.15 26.21
N ALA A 336 -6.79 8.63 26.22
CA ALA A 336 -6.39 7.50 27.05
C ALA A 336 -6.05 7.90 28.50
N HIS A 337 -5.60 9.14 28.75
CA HIS A 337 -5.33 9.66 30.10
C HIS A 337 -5.88 11.08 30.31
N PRO A 338 -7.21 11.26 30.48
CA PRO A 338 -7.84 12.58 30.59
C PRO A 338 -7.39 13.40 31.81
N SER A 339 -6.89 12.74 32.85
CA SER A 339 -6.43 13.33 34.11
C SER A 339 -4.93 13.57 34.18
N ASP A 340 -4.17 13.15 33.17
CA ASP A 340 -2.70 13.25 33.17
C ASP A 340 -2.26 14.44 32.31
N HIS A 341 -1.59 15.43 32.92
CA HIS A 341 -1.11 16.63 32.22
C HIS A 341 0.17 16.39 31.38
N ARG A 342 0.73 15.16 31.40
CA ARG A 342 1.90 14.76 30.58
C ARG A 342 1.85 15.12 29.08
N PRO A 343 0.69 15.12 28.38
CA PRO A 343 0.63 15.51 26.96
C PRO A 343 1.21 16.91 26.69
N SER A 344 1.00 17.85 27.60
CA SER A 344 1.51 19.23 27.47
C SER A 344 3.05 19.34 27.54
N LEU A 345 3.73 18.36 28.16
CA LEU A 345 5.19 18.31 28.26
C LEU A 345 5.86 17.69 27.02
N ILE A 346 5.20 16.72 26.39
CA ILE A 346 5.70 16.02 25.19
C ILE A 346 5.76 17.00 24.00
N PHE A 347 4.67 17.75 23.77
CA PHE A 347 4.58 18.69 22.65
C PHE A 347 5.30 20.04 22.89
N GLY A 348 5.69 20.33 24.14
CA GLY A 348 6.56 21.47 24.44
C GLY A 348 7.99 21.32 23.89
N LYS A 349 8.47 20.07 23.76
CA LYS A 349 9.82 19.73 23.25
C LYS A 349 9.87 19.57 21.72
N ALA A 350 8.76 19.20 21.10
CA ALA A 350 8.65 18.96 19.65
C ALA A 350 8.00 20.15 18.90
N ARG A 351 8.38 21.40 19.21
CA ARG A 351 7.87 22.59 18.49
C ARG A 351 8.47 22.66 17.08
N TYR A 352 7.92 21.83 16.19
CA TYR A 352 8.24 21.83 14.78
C TYR A 352 7.87 23.19 14.16
N LYS A 353 8.89 23.96 13.76
CA LYS A 353 8.69 25.08 12.84
C LYS A 353 8.49 24.48 11.45
N PRO A 354 7.34 24.69 10.78
CA PRO A 354 7.11 24.14 9.46
C PRO A 354 8.25 24.58 8.52
N LEU A 355 9.01 23.61 8.02
CA LEU A 355 9.91 23.84 6.89
C LEU A 355 9.05 24.41 5.75
N LYS A 356 9.53 25.50 5.13
CA LYS A 356 8.84 26.17 4.02
C LYS A 356 8.30 25.12 3.05
N LYS A 357 7.00 25.17 2.75
CA LYS A 357 6.30 24.28 1.84
C LYS A 357 7.17 23.99 0.62
N ASN A 358 7.72 22.79 0.54
CA ASN A 358 8.09 22.23 -0.75
C ASN A 358 6.78 21.73 -1.33
N THR A 359 6.16 22.54 -2.19
CA THR A 359 4.97 22.18 -2.94
C THR A 359 5.33 21.15 -4.02
N ASN A 360 5.73 19.96 -3.59
CA ASN A 360 5.56 18.76 -4.39
C ASN A 360 4.50 17.95 -3.68
N SER A 361 3.25 18.15 -4.13
CA SER A 361 2.12 17.30 -3.82
C SER A 361 2.54 15.84 -3.97
N ARG A 362 2.73 15.17 -2.83
CA ARG A 362 2.82 13.71 -2.79
C ARG A 362 1.42 13.17 -3.06
N ASN A 363 1.08 13.02 -4.34
CA ASN A 363 0.05 12.07 -4.74
C ASN A 363 0.66 10.67 -4.59
N VAL A 364 0.85 10.23 -3.34
CA VAL A 364 1.09 8.82 -3.04
C VAL A 364 -0.30 8.20 -3.06
N CYS A 365 -0.70 7.74 -4.25
CA CYS A 365 -1.76 6.74 -4.40
C CYS A 365 -1.33 5.47 -3.69
#